data_AF-A0A1L7LHD8-F1
#
_entry.id   AF-A0A1L7LHD8-F1
#
_cell.length_a   1.000
_cell.length_b   1.000
_cell.length_c   1.000
_cell.angle_alpha   90.00
_cell.angle_beta   90.00
_cell.angle_gamma   90.00
#
_symmetry.space_group_name_H-M   'P 1'
#
loop_
_entity.id
_entity.type
_entity.pdbx_description
1 polymer ?
#
loop_
_entity_poly.entity_id
_entity_poly.type
_entity_poly.pdbx_seq_one_letter_code
_entity_poly.pdbx_strand_id
1 'polypeptide(L)'
;MVHLRELTKTDRQGTTALGIIEAAKNIGFETYSLDADMSLFNYDDLIYPFIVHVVKNKRLQHYYVVYDDEGDSLIIGDPDPSVKVIRMSKERFQHEWTGVAIFFSPKDDYQPQKDKRRGLTSFIPSF
;
A
#
# COMPACT_ATOMS: atom_id res chain seq x y z
N MET A 1 13.93 1.81 -1.79
CA MET A 1 13.13 2.43 -2.88
C MET A 1 13.36 1.76 -4.23
N VAL A 2 14.61 1.57 -4.69
CA VAL A 2 14.89 0.89 -5.99
C VAL A 2 14.40 -0.57 -5.99
N HIS A 3 14.69 -1.32 -4.92
CA HIS A 3 14.33 -2.75 -4.82
C HIS A 3 12.82 -3.02 -4.88
N LEU A 4 11.99 -2.28 -4.12
CA LEU A 4 10.53 -2.41 -4.16
C LEU A 4 9.93 -2.01 -5.53
N ARG A 5 10.51 -1.02 -6.23
CA ARG A 5 10.05 -0.63 -7.58
C ARG A 5 10.37 -1.70 -8.62
N GLU A 6 11.54 -2.34 -8.51
CA GLU A 6 11.91 -3.48 -9.36
C GLU A 6 10.97 -4.68 -9.11
N LEU A 7 10.69 -4.98 -7.84
CA LEU A 7 9.79 -6.07 -7.46
C LEU A 7 8.34 -5.85 -7.90
N THR A 8 7.86 -4.62 -7.85
CA THR A 8 6.48 -4.27 -8.26
C THR A 8 6.34 -4.08 -9.77
N LYS A 9 7.43 -4.24 -10.54
CA LYS A 9 7.48 -3.95 -11.98
C LYS A 9 6.89 -2.58 -12.31
N THR A 10 7.12 -1.57 -11.45
CA THR A 10 6.63 -0.20 -11.68
C THR A 10 7.17 0.30 -13.03
N ASP A 11 6.30 0.57 -13.99
CA ASP A 11 6.67 1.17 -15.26
C ASP A 11 6.40 2.69 -15.25
N ARG A 12 6.48 3.35 -16.42
CA ARG A 12 6.25 4.80 -16.51
C ARG A 12 4.80 5.22 -16.19
N GLN A 13 3.87 4.28 -16.12
CA GLN A 13 2.44 4.49 -15.85
C GLN A 13 2.07 4.22 -14.38
N GLY A 14 2.98 3.64 -13.59
CA GLY A 14 2.80 3.41 -12.16
C GLY A 14 2.93 1.93 -11.78
N THR A 15 2.36 1.56 -10.63
CA THR A 15 2.30 0.17 -10.14
C THR A 15 0.86 -0.33 -10.23
N THR A 16 0.65 -1.51 -10.81
CA THR A 16 -0.67 -2.17 -10.83
C THR A 16 -0.92 -2.90 -9.51
N ALA A 17 -2.19 -3.15 -9.16
CA ALA A 17 -2.52 -3.96 -7.98
C ALA A 17 -1.84 -5.34 -8.02
N LEU A 18 -1.75 -5.92 -9.22
CA LEU A 18 -0.99 -7.15 -9.48
C LEU A 18 0.50 -7.01 -9.14
N GLY A 19 1.14 -5.90 -9.53
CA GLY A 19 2.54 -5.62 -9.19
C GLY A 19 2.77 -5.51 -7.67
N ILE A 20 1.85 -4.90 -6.93
CA ILE A 20 1.89 -4.85 -5.46
C ILE A 20 1.82 -6.27 -4.87
N ILE A 21 0.88 -7.07 -5.35
CA ILE A 21 0.67 -8.45 -4.92
C ILE A 21 1.90 -9.32 -5.20
N GLU A 22 2.46 -9.26 -6.42
CA GLU A 22 3.66 -10.02 -6.80
C GLU A 22 4.86 -9.61 -5.94
N ALA A 23 5.05 -8.30 -5.70
CA ALA A 23 6.14 -7.82 -4.87
C ALA A 23 6.04 -8.30 -3.42
N ALA A 24 4.84 -8.22 -2.82
CA ALA A 24 4.60 -8.69 -1.46
C ALA A 24 4.86 -10.19 -1.32
N LYS A 25 4.42 -11.00 -2.29
CA LYS A 25 4.73 -12.44 -2.34
C LYS A 25 6.22 -12.72 -2.38
N ASN A 26 6.97 -11.96 -3.17
CA ASN A 26 8.42 -12.10 -3.30
C ASN A 26 9.18 -11.75 -2.00
N ILE A 27 8.61 -10.92 -1.13
CA ILE A 27 9.21 -10.57 0.17
C ILE A 27 8.64 -11.38 1.34
N GLY A 28 7.93 -12.49 1.07
CA GLY A 28 7.49 -13.43 2.10
C GLY A 28 6.13 -13.13 2.73
N PHE A 29 5.29 -12.33 2.09
CA PHE A 29 3.90 -12.13 2.50
C PHE A 29 2.94 -12.99 1.68
N GLU A 30 1.83 -13.36 2.31
CA GLU A 30 0.60 -13.74 1.63
C GLU A 30 -0.26 -12.50 1.41
N THR A 31 -1.02 -12.50 0.32
CA THR A 31 -1.83 -11.34 -0.08
C THR A 31 -3.23 -11.80 -0.43
N TYR A 32 -4.22 -11.06 0.04
CA TYR A 32 -5.62 -11.29 -0.28
C TYR A 32 -6.20 -9.98 -0.81
N SER A 33 -6.69 -9.99 -2.05
CA SER A 33 -7.39 -8.85 -2.63
C SER A 33 -8.88 -9.18 -2.74
N LEU A 34 -9.73 -8.22 -2.39
CA LEU A 34 -11.17 -8.35 -2.49
C LEU A 34 -11.81 -7.05 -2.97
N ASP A 35 -12.92 -7.20 -3.68
CA ASP A 35 -13.82 -6.11 -4.03
C ASP A 35 -14.81 -5.92 -2.87
N ALA A 36 -14.89 -4.71 -2.36
CA ALA A 36 -15.72 -4.33 -1.22
C ALA A 36 -16.37 -2.96 -1.42
N ASP A 37 -17.28 -2.65 -0.51
CA ASP A 37 -17.87 -1.32 -0.35
C ASP A 37 -17.66 -0.82 1.09
N MET A 38 -18.26 0.33 1.43
CA MET A 38 -18.07 0.96 2.75
C MET A 38 -18.51 0.08 3.93
N SER A 39 -19.29 -0.97 3.70
CA SER A 39 -19.63 -1.96 4.73
C SER A 39 -18.42 -2.73 5.24
N LEU A 40 -17.28 -2.70 4.53
CA LEU A 40 -16.01 -3.27 5.00
C LEU A 40 -15.64 -2.72 6.38
N PHE A 41 -15.91 -1.45 6.65
CA PHE A 41 -15.59 -0.79 7.92
C PHE A 41 -16.59 -1.10 9.05
N ASN A 42 -17.60 -1.94 8.80
CA ASN A 42 -18.54 -2.39 9.84
C ASN A 42 -18.12 -3.72 10.49
N TYR A 43 -17.04 -4.35 10.01
CA TYR A 43 -16.52 -5.60 10.56
C TYR A 43 -15.58 -5.29 11.73
N ASP A 44 -15.96 -5.72 12.94
CA ASP A 44 -15.16 -5.52 14.16
C ASP A 44 -13.79 -6.24 14.11
N ASP A 45 -13.67 -7.26 13.27
CA ASP A 45 -12.45 -8.05 13.06
C ASP A 45 -11.62 -7.61 11.85
N LEU A 46 -11.92 -6.44 11.27
CA LEU A 46 -11.14 -5.87 10.17
C LEU A 46 -9.68 -5.64 10.58
N ILE A 47 -8.75 -6.23 9.82
CA ILE A 47 -7.32 -6.18 10.11
C ILE A 47 -6.68 -4.99 9.41
N TYR A 48 -6.01 -4.13 10.19
CA TYR A 48 -5.19 -3.03 9.70
C TYR A 48 -3.68 -3.31 9.89
N PRO A 49 -2.79 -2.65 9.12
CA PRO A 49 -3.10 -1.82 7.96
C PRO A 49 -3.33 -2.65 6.70
N PHE A 50 -4.07 -2.08 5.74
CA PHE A 50 -4.24 -2.66 4.40
C PHE A 50 -4.10 -1.57 3.33
N ILE A 51 -3.89 -1.99 2.08
CA ILE A 51 -3.75 -1.06 0.95
C ILE A 51 -5.07 -1.02 0.19
N VAL A 52 -5.47 0.16 -0.28
CA VAL A 52 -6.63 0.33 -1.15
C VAL A 52 -6.26 1.04 -2.43
N HIS A 53 -6.99 0.73 -3.49
CA HIS A 53 -6.85 1.43 -4.77
C HIS A 53 -7.89 2.55 -4.89
N VAL A 54 -7.43 3.74 -5.27
CA VAL A 54 -8.24 4.95 -5.35
C VAL A 54 -8.03 5.70 -6.66
N VAL A 55 -9.04 6.47 -7.08
CA VAL A 55 -8.95 7.41 -8.20
C VAL A 55 -9.01 8.84 -7.67
N LYS A 56 -7.84 9.41 -7.42
CA LYS A 56 -7.70 10.78 -6.90
C LYS A 56 -8.02 11.79 -8.02
N ASN A 57 -8.77 12.85 -7.69
CA ASN A 57 -9.20 13.89 -8.64
C ASN A 57 -9.88 13.33 -9.92
N LYS A 58 -10.56 12.18 -9.83
CA LYS A 58 -11.26 11.48 -10.92
C LYS A 58 -10.40 11.06 -12.11
N ARG A 59 -9.07 11.11 -12.01
CA ARG A 59 -8.16 10.84 -13.14
C ARG A 59 -6.92 10.04 -12.76
N LEU A 60 -6.44 10.18 -11.53
CA LEU A 60 -5.17 9.61 -11.11
C LEU A 60 -5.38 8.27 -10.40
N GLN A 61 -4.92 7.18 -11.02
CA GLN A 61 -4.82 5.87 -10.37
C GLN A 61 -3.78 5.95 -9.25
N HIS A 62 -4.17 5.62 -8.03
CA HIS A 62 -3.34 5.82 -6.84
C HIS A 62 -3.66 4.81 -5.76
N TYR A 63 -2.87 4.79 -4.68
CA TYR A 63 -3.09 3.88 -3.56
C TYR A 63 -2.93 4.60 -2.24
N TYR A 64 -3.74 4.21 -1.27
CA TYR A 64 -3.59 4.61 0.14
C TYR A 64 -3.30 3.38 0.99
N VAL A 65 -2.56 3.60 2.08
CA VAL A 65 -2.56 2.68 3.22
C VAL A 65 -3.66 3.13 4.16
N VAL A 66 -4.58 2.25 4.53
CA VAL A 66 -5.55 2.52 5.60
C VAL A 66 -4.96 1.98 6.89
N TYR A 67 -4.75 2.86 7.87
CA TYR A 67 -4.15 2.52 9.16
C TYR A 67 -5.19 2.27 10.24
N ASP A 68 -6.31 3.00 10.22
CA ASP A 68 -7.32 2.90 11.27
C ASP A 68 -8.68 3.48 10.82
N ASP A 69 -9.74 3.14 11.54
CA ASP A 69 -11.08 3.72 11.44
C ASP A 69 -11.49 4.39 12.77
N GLU A 70 -11.75 5.70 12.70
CA GLU A 70 -12.16 6.54 13.83
C GLU A 70 -13.63 6.97 13.70
N GLY A 71 -14.50 6.08 13.25
CA GLY A 71 -15.94 6.29 13.13
C GLY A 71 -16.32 7.02 11.85
N ASP A 72 -16.29 8.35 11.85
CA ASP A 72 -16.65 9.17 10.67
C ASP A 72 -15.46 9.43 9.71
N SER A 73 -14.27 9.00 10.11
CA SER A 73 -13.02 9.24 9.40
C SER A 73 -12.08 8.06 9.47
N LEU A 74 -11.22 7.94 8.46
CA LEU A 74 -10.15 6.96 8.38
C LEU A 74 -8.80 7.66 8.57
N ILE A 75 -7.87 6.98 9.23
CA ILE A 75 -6.45 7.36 9.20
C ILE A 75 -5.83 6.71 7.97
N ILE A 76 -5.42 7.53 7.00
CA ILE A 76 -4.84 7.04 5.75
C ILE A 76 -3.43 7.59 5.55
N GLY A 77 -2.56 6.79 4.94
CA GLY A 77 -1.27 7.18 4.41
C GLY A 77 -1.34 7.34 2.90
N ASP A 78 -1.21 8.58 2.42
CA ASP A 78 -0.99 8.89 1.02
C ASP A 78 0.53 8.95 0.75
N PRO A 79 1.07 8.15 -0.20
CA PRO A 79 2.49 8.21 -0.56
C PRO A 79 2.90 9.53 -1.23
N ASP A 80 1.95 10.40 -1.61
CA ASP A 80 2.21 11.77 -1.99
C ASP A 80 2.93 12.52 -0.85
N PRO A 81 4.18 12.98 -1.05
CA PRO A 81 4.99 13.59 0.00
C PRO A 81 4.40 14.90 0.54
N SER A 82 3.47 15.51 -0.19
CA SER A 82 2.73 16.70 0.27
C SER A 82 1.57 16.38 1.21
N VAL A 83 1.07 15.13 1.19
CA VAL A 83 -0.10 14.69 1.98
C VAL A 83 0.35 13.85 3.17
N LYS A 84 1.12 12.78 2.94
CA LYS A 84 1.57 11.84 3.97
C LYS A 84 0.38 11.20 4.71
N VAL A 85 0.50 11.04 6.04
CA VAL A 85 -0.57 10.50 6.88
C VAL A 85 -1.54 11.61 7.25
N ILE A 86 -2.82 11.40 6.96
CA ILE A 86 -3.89 12.34 7.26
C ILE A 86 -5.13 11.61 7.82
N ARG A 87 -5.96 12.37 8.51
CA ARG A 87 -7.35 11.98 8.83
C ARG A 87 -8.24 12.39 7.65
N MET A 88 -8.94 11.43 7.06
CA MET A 88 -9.82 11.63 5.90
C MET A 88 -11.24 11.23 6.25
N SER A 89 -12.26 12.03 5.92
CA SER A 89 -13.66 11.62 6.14
C SER A 89 -14.02 10.39 5.30
N LYS A 90 -14.88 9.51 5.83
CA LYS A 90 -15.40 8.34 5.10
C LYS A 90 -16.12 8.74 3.81
N GLU A 91 -16.81 9.88 3.81
CA GLU A 91 -17.44 10.43 2.60
C GLU A 91 -16.42 10.72 1.51
N ARG A 92 -15.32 11.42 1.84
CA ARG A 92 -14.26 11.70 0.86
C ARG A 92 -13.61 10.42 0.39
N PHE A 93 -13.30 9.51 1.33
CA PHE A 93 -12.69 8.23 1.01
C PHE A 93 -13.55 7.43 0.02
N GLN A 94 -14.86 7.34 0.27
CA GLN A 94 -15.81 6.63 -0.60
C GLN A 94 -15.82 7.19 -2.03
N HIS A 95 -15.68 8.51 -2.20
CA HIS A 95 -15.63 9.12 -3.53
C HIS A 95 -14.34 8.83 -4.30
N GLU A 96 -13.24 8.60 -3.58
CA GLU A 96 -11.95 8.28 -4.18
C GLU A 96 -11.74 6.76 -4.32
N TRP A 97 -12.30 5.95 -3.43
CA TRP A 97 -12.08 4.51 -3.38
C TRP A 97 -12.78 3.76 -4.52
N THR A 98 -12.04 2.81 -5.11
CA THR A 98 -12.56 2.00 -6.21
C THR A 98 -13.30 0.74 -5.77
N GLY A 99 -13.31 0.46 -4.47
CA GLY A 99 -13.82 -0.79 -3.90
C GLY A 99 -12.75 -1.88 -3.72
N VAL A 100 -11.57 -1.73 -4.34
CA VAL A 100 -10.49 -2.71 -4.19
C VAL A 100 -9.71 -2.49 -2.90
N ALA A 101 -9.61 -3.53 -2.08
CA ALA A 101 -8.76 -3.62 -0.88
C ALA A 101 -7.79 -4.80 -0.99
N ILE A 102 -6.58 -4.62 -0.47
CA ILE A 102 -5.47 -5.58 -0.51
C ILE A 102 -4.91 -5.73 0.89
N PHE A 103 -5.06 -6.94 1.45
CA PHE A 103 -4.59 -7.34 2.76
C PHE A 103 -3.29 -8.14 2.63
N PHE A 104 -2.47 -8.05 3.68
CA PHE A 104 -1.15 -8.68 3.73
C PHE A 104 -1.02 -9.42 5.06
N SER A 105 -0.55 -10.67 5.00
CA SER A 105 -0.15 -11.44 6.18
C SER A 105 1.27 -11.94 5.98
N PRO A 106 2.18 -11.86 6.97
CA PRO A 106 3.46 -12.54 6.87
C PRO A 106 3.23 -14.05 6.77
N LYS A 107 4.06 -14.75 5.99
CA LYS A 107 4.12 -16.21 6.05
C LYS A 107 4.75 -16.66 7.37
N ASP A 108 4.49 -17.90 7.77
CA ASP A 108 5.03 -18.50 9.00
C ASP A 108 6.57 -18.44 9.09
N ASP A 109 7.26 -18.42 7.94
CA ASP A 109 8.71 -18.36 7.82
C ASP A 109 9.26 -16.93 7.59
N TYR A 110 8.43 -15.89 7.67
CA TYR A 110 8.84 -14.51 7.43
C TYR A 110 9.91 -14.06 8.43
N GLN A 111 11.00 -13.53 7.89
CA GLN A 111 12.09 -12.91 8.66
C GLN A 111 12.17 -11.42 8.30
N PRO A 112 12.08 -10.49 9.28
CA PRO A 112 12.17 -9.06 9.01
C PRO A 112 13.46 -8.69 8.26
N GLN A 113 13.33 -8.24 7.02
CA GLN A 113 14.47 -7.84 6.19
C GLN A 113 14.69 -6.32 6.32
N LYS A 114 15.85 -5.93 6.83
CA LYS A 114 16.32 -4.54 6.72
C LYS A 114 17.12 -4.39 5.43
N ASP A 115 16.54 -3.66 4.48
CA ASP A 115 17.24 -3.30 3.27
C ASP A 115 18.45 -2.42 3.64
N LYS A 116 19.68 -2.94 3.46
CA LYS A 116 20.88 -2.14 3.68
C LYS A 116 20.83 -1.00 2.67
N ARG A 117 20.67 0.24 3.12
CA ARG A 117 20.82 1.43 2.26
C ARG A 117 22.17 1.33 1.56
N ARG A 118 22.19 0.90 0.29
CA ARG A 118 23.36 1.02 -0.58
C ARG A 118 23.54 2.51 -0.84
N GLY A 119 24.38 3.15 -0.03
CA GLY A 119 24.87 4.49 -0.33
C GLY A 119 25.73 4.45 -1.60
N LEU A 120 25.89 5.59 -2.27
CA LEU A 120 26.70 5.70 -3.49
C LEU A 120 28.15 5.18 -3.32
N THR A 121 28.62 5.08 -2.07
CA THR A 121 29.91 4.49 -1.69
C THR A 121 30.03 2.99 -1.99
N SER A 122 28.93 2.25 -2.18
CA SER A 122 28.98 0.84 -2.58
C SER A 122 29.43 0.62 -4.02
N PHE A 123 29.60 1.70 -4.81
CA PHE A 123 30.10 1.68 -6.18
C PHE A 123 31.56 2.10 -6.29
N ILE A 124 32.21 2.49 -5.19
CA ILE A 124 33.63 2.82 -5.19
C ILE A 124 34.40 1.49 -5.03
N PRO A 125 35.25 1.11 -6.00
CA PRO A 125 36.10 -0.06 -5.86
C PRO A 125 36.99 0.06 -4.63
N SER A 126 37.04 -0.98 -3.81
CA SER A 126 38.00 -1.07 -2.71
C SER A 126 39.36 -1.46 -3.31
N PHE A 127 40.37 -0.60 -3.17
CA PHE A 127 41.76 -0.94 -3.45
C PHE A 127 42.35 -1.73 -2.30
#